data_AF-A0A8X8GGP4-F1
#
_entry.id   AF-A0A8X8GGP4-F1
#
_cell.length_a   1.000
_cell.length_b   1.000
_cell.length_c   1.000
_cell.angle_alpha   90.00
_cell.angle_beta   90.00
_cell.angle_gamma   90.00
#
_symmetry.space_group_name_H-M   'P 1'
#
loop_
_entity.id
_entity.type
_entity.pdbx_description
1 polymer ?
#
loop_
_entity_poly.entity_id
_entity_poly.type
_entity_poly.pdbx_seq_one_letter_code
_entity_poly.pdbx_strand_id
1 'polypeptide(L)'
;MFLAKVQEFASSLKHFTGLSSDALFIYAGLIIYFIVAVIHKRQLKSNFAIIATVVLAFVIEIFNARADIFGRGYWRIWESIHSIVNMIFWPYVIWAMARFRVWKG
;
A
#
# COMPACT_ATOMS: atom_id res chain seq x y z
N MET A 1 11.66 14.40 -10.59
CA MET A 1 10.42 14.83 -11.29
C MET A 1 9.23 13.91 -11.00
N PHE A 2 9.33 12.58 -11.21
CA PHE A 2 8.21 11.65 -10.96
C PHE A 2 7.75 11.60 -9.49
N LEU A 3 8.68 11.48 -8.53
CA LEU A 3 8.36 11.44 -7.09
C LEU A 3 7.60 12.68 -6.61
N ALA A 4 8.02 13.87 -7.07
CA ALA A 4 7.36 15.12 -6.75
C ALA A 4 5.90 15.14 -7.24
N LYS A 5 5.64 14.64 -8.46
CA LYS A 5 4.27 14.52 -8.99
C LYS A 5 3.40 13.54 -8.18
N VAL A 6 3.98 12.42 -7.74
CA VAL A 6 3.26 11.45 -6.90
C VAL A 6 2.92 12.07 -5.54
N GLN A 7 3.85 12.80 -4.94
CA GLN A 7 3.61 13.53 -3.69
C GLN A 7 2.57 14.64 -3.82
N GLU A 8 2.63 15.39 -4.92
CA GLU A 8 1.66 16.45 -5.23
C GLU A 8 0.26 15.86 -5.42
N PHE A 9 0.14 14.78 -6.18
CA PHE A 9 -1.12 14.05 -6.35
C PHE A 9 -1.67 13.53 -5.01
N ALA A 10 -0.82 12.90 -4.20
CA ALA A 10 -1.21 12.42 -2.88
C ALA A 10 -1.68 13.58 -1.97
N SER A 11 -1.02 14.73 -2.03
CA SER A 11 -1.39 15.92 -1.25
C SER A 11 -2.73 16.51 -1.71
N SER A 12 -2.96 16.57 -3.01
CA SER A 12 -4.25 16.97 -3.60
C SER A 12 -5.38 16.04 -3.18
N LEU A 13 -5.13 14.72 -3.15
CA LEU A 13 -6.10 13.75 -2.64
C LEU A 13 -6.41 13.98 -1.16
N LYS A 14 -5.40 14.21 -0.31
CA LYS A 14 -5.63 14.52 1.12
C LYS A 14 -6.50 15.76 1.28
N HIS A 15 -6.18 16.83 0.55
CA HIS A 15 -6.92 18.09 0.63
C HIS A 15 -8.38 17.92 0.16
N PHE A 16 -8.59 17.13 -0.90
CA PHE A 16 -9.93 16.92 -1.45
C PHE A 16 -10.80 15.99 -0.59
N THR A 17 -10.20 14.93 -0.02
CA THR A 17 -10.92 13.89 0.72
C THR A 17 -10.94 14.10 2.22
N GLY A 18 -10.09 14.97 2.77
CA GLY A 18 -9.86 15.11 4.21
C GLY A 18 -9.17 13.89 4.84
N LEU A 19 -8.70 12.92 4.03
CA LEU A 19 -8.09 11.69 4.53
C LEU A 19 -6.70 11.95 5.12
N SER A 20 -6.40 11.25 6.21
CA SER A 20 -5.05 11.23 6.77
C SER A 20 -4.07 10.54 5.81
N SER A 21 -2.78 10.86 5.97
CA SER A 21 -1.70 10.18 5.23
C SER A 21 -1.77 8.66 5.37
N ASP A 22 -2.08 8.19 6.58
CA ASP A 22 -2.16 6.76 6.90
C ASP A 22 -3.28 6.06 6.15
N ALA A 23 -4.44 6.72 6.06
CA ALA A 23 -5.59 6.15 5.36
C ALA A 23 -5.30 5.96 3.86
N LEU A 24 -4.55 6.88 3.23
CA LEU A 24 -4.17 6.71 1.83
C LEU A 24 -3.33 5.46 1.59
N PHE A 25 -2.42 5.09 2.50
CA PHE A 25 -1.65 3.86 2.37
C PHE A 25 -2.54 2.61 2.48
N ILE A 26 -3.52 2.62 3.38
CA ILE A 26 -4.50 1.54 3.50
C ILE A 26 -5.27 1.36 2.18
N TYR A 27 -5.83 2.44 1.64
CA TYR A 27 -6.58 2.38 0.39
C TYR A 27 -5.71 2.00 -0.80
N ALA A 28 -4.48 2.54 -0.88
CA ALA A 28 -3.54 2.19 -1.94
C ALA A 28 -3.21 0.69 -1.94
N GLY A 29 -2.94 0.12 -0.75
CA GLY A 29 -2.68 -1.31 -0.58
C GLY A 29 -3.85 -2.18 -1.04
N LEU A 30 -5.07 -1.82 -0.65
CA LEU A 30 -6.29 -2.50 -1.08
C LEU A 30 -6.50 -2.42 -2.59
N ILE A 31 -6.36 -1.23 -3.19
CA ILE A 31 -6.53 -1.03 -4.63
C ILE A 31 -5.52 -1.87 -5.41
N ILE A 32 -4.25 -1.83 -5.02
CA ILE A 32 -3.19 -2.63 -5.65
C ILE A 32 -3.52 -4.12 -5.55
N TYR A 33 -3.88 -4.59 -4.36
CA TYR A 33 -4.24 -5.98 -4.14
C TYR A 33 -5.41 -6.44 -5.02
N PHE A 34 -6.49 -5.66 -5.10
CA PHE A 34 -7.63 -5.99 -5.95
C PHE A 34 -7.27 -5.97 -7.43
N ILE A 35 -6.50 -4.98 -7.90
CA ILE A 35 -6.05 -4.91 -9.30
C ILE A 35 -5.24 -6.17 -9.65
N VAL A 36 -4.27 -6.54 -8.81
CA VAL A 36 -3.45 -7.73 -9.06
C VAL A 36 -4.28 -9.00 -8.96
N ALA A 37 -5.22 -9.09 -8.02
CA ALA A 37 -6.13 -10.22 -7.90
C ALA A 37 -7.04 -10.36 -9.14
N VAL A 38 -7.51 -9.26 -9.71
CA VAL A 38 -8.29 -9.23 -10.95
C VAL A 38 -7.46 -9.70 -12.14
N ILE A 39 -6.25 -9.20 -12.29
CA ILE A 39 -5.32 -9.57 -13.39
C ILE A 39 -4.92 -11.05 -13.27
N HIS A 40 -4.59 -11.53 -12.07
CA HIS A 40 -4.14 -12.89 -11.82
C HIS A 40 -5.29 -13.89 -11.64
N LYS A 41 -6.31 -13.85 -12.51
CA LYS A 41 -7.46 -14.79 -12.58
C LYS A 41 -8.66 -14.48 -11.68
N ARG A 42 -8.87 -13.22 -11.25
CA ARG A 42 -10.03 -12.80 -10.44
C ARG A 42 -10.22 -13.60 -9.15
N GLN A 43 -9.12 -14.00 -8.50
CA GLN A 43 -9.16 -14.79 -7.26
C GLN A 43 -8.51 -14.04 -6.10
N LEU A 44 -9.30 -13.75 -5.06
CA LEU A 44 -8.79 -13.15 -3.81
C LEU A 44 -7.82 -14.08 -3.06
N LYS A 45 -7.96 -15.41 -3.20
CA LYS A 45 -7.03 -16.38 -2.63
C LYS A 45 -5.65 -16.45 -3.34
N SER A 46 -5.40 -15.61 -4.33
CA SER A 46 -4.16 -15.64 -5.11
C SER A 46 -2.96 -15.24 -4.25
N ASN A 47 -2.00 -16.16 -4.09
CA ASN A 47 -0.73 -15.86 -3.42
C ASN A 47 0.06 -14.78 -4.18
N PHE A 48 -0.09 -14.72 -5.51
CA PHE A 48 0.57 -13.70 -6.33
C PHE A 48 0.06 -12.29 -6.01
N ALA A 49 -1.24 -12.14 -5.74
CA ALA A 49 -1.82 -10.83 -5.41
C ALA A 49 -1.25 -10.26 -4.11
N ILE A 50 -1.14 -11.08 -3.07
CA ILE A 50 -0.56 -10.63 -1.80
C ILE A 50 0.95 -10.38 -1.92
N ILE A 51 1.70 -11.26 -2.59
CA ILE A 51 3.15 -11.07 -2.81
C ILE A 51 3.43 -9.78 -3.57
N ALA A 52 2.70 -9.52 -4.66
CA ALA A 52 2.86 -8.30 -5.44
C ALA A 52 2.55 -7.04 -4.61
N THR A 53 1.51 -7.10 -3.77
CA THR A 53 1.14 -5.98 -2.88
C THR A 53 2.24 -5.70 -1.87
N VAL A 54 2.81 -6.75 -1.26
CA VAL A 54 3.94 -6.64 -0.32
C VAL A 54 5.16 -6.02 -1.02
N VAL A 55 5.54 -6.53 -2.19
CA VAL A 55 6.68 -6.01 -2.96
C VAL A 55 6.46 -4.54 -3.31
N LEU A 56 5.27 -4.17 -3.79
CA LEU A 56 4.95 -2.78 -4.11
C LEU A 56 4.98 -1.86 -2.88
N ALA A 57 4.52 -2.34 -1.72
CA ALA A 57 4.62 -1.58 -0.47
C ALA A 57 6.07 -1.26 -0.10
N PHE A 58 6.96 -2.25 -0.17
CA PHE A 58 8.40 -2.01 0.05
C PHE A 58 8.99 -1.06 -0.98
N VAL A 59 8.62 -1.20 -2.25
CA VAL A 59 9.12 -0.32 -3.32
C VAL A 59 8.71 1.14 -3.06
N ILE A 60 7.42 1.38 -2.76
CA ILE A 60 6.92 2.73 -2.43
C ILE A 60 7.65 3.28 -1.21
N GLU A 61 7.86 2.46 -0.19
CA GLU A 61 8.53 2.91 1.02
C GLU A 61 10.00 3.25 0.80
N ILE A 62 10.73 2.45 0.02
CA ILE A 62 12.12 2.77 -0.35
C ILE A 62 12.19 4.09 -1.12
N PHE A 63 11.22 4.36 -2.00
CA PHE A 63 11.14 5.65 -2.69
C PHE A 63 10.86 6.82 -1.74
N ASN A 64 9.98 6.64 -0.76
CA ASN A 64 9.71 7.66 0.27
C ASN A 64 10.92 7.88 1.18
N ALA A 65 11.58 6.81 1.64
CA ALA A 65 12.80 6.88 2.43
C ALA A 65 13.91 7.62 1.70
N ARG A 66 14.08 7.36 0.40
CA ARG A 66 15.00 8.11 -0.46
C ARG A 66 14.64 9.60 -0.46
N ALA A 67 13.37 9.94 -0.65
CA ALA A 67 12.91 11.32 -0.66
C ALA A 67 13.13 12.00 0.71
N ASP A 68 12.95 11.29 1.82
CA ASP A 68 13.21 11.78 3.17
C ASP A 68 14.69 12.05 3.42
N ILE A 69 15.58 11.16 2.98
CA ILE A 69 17.03 11.36 3.11
C ILE A 69 17.48 12.60 2.31
N PHE A 70 16.99 12.79 1.09
CA PHE A 70 17.36 13.97 0.28
C PHE A 70 16.67 15.27 0.73
N GLY A 71 15.45 15.19 1.29
CA GLY A 71 14.68 16.36 1.69
C GLY A 71 14.96 16.83 3.12
N ARG A 72 15.22 15.90 4.05
CA ARG A 72 15.37 16.17 5.49
C ARG A 72 16.73 15.76 6.05
N GLY A 73 17.53 14.99 5.31
CA GLY A 73 18.85 14.52 5.74
C GLY A 73 18.84 13.26 6.61
N TYR A 74 17.67 12.70 6.95
CA TYR A 74 17.56 11.48 7.76
C TYR A 74 16.34 10.63 7.39
N TRP A 75 16.40 9.33 7.69
CA TRP A 75 15.33 8.37 7.43
C TRP A 75 14.45 8.18 8.68
N ARG A 76 13.13 8.38 8.54
CA ARG A 76 12.10 8.15 9.55
C ARG A 76 11.61 6.70 9.58
N ILE A 77 12.45 5.81 10.12
CA ILE A 77 12.22 4.36 10.15
C ILE A 77 10.83 3.98 10.73
N TRP A 78 10.39 4.66 11.80
CA TRP A 78 9.10 4.36 12.43
C TRP A 78 7.88 4.65 11.55
N GLU A 79 7.95 5.71 10.74
CA GLU A 79 6.88 6.05 9.80
C GLU A 79 6.90 5.14 8.59
N SER A 80 8.09 4.71 8.17
CA SER A 80 8.24 3.71 7.13
C SER A 80 7.58 2.39 7.50
N ILE A 81 7.81 1.93 8.72
CA ILE A 81 7.20 0.70 9.23
C ILE A 81 5.67 0.85 9.28
N HIS A 82 5.15 1.98 9.81
CA HIS A 82 3.71 2.23 9.84
C HIS A 82 3.10 2.24 8.44
N SER A 83 3.76 2.86 7.46
CA SER A 83 3.28 2.95 6.09
C SER A 83 3.21 1.57 5.42
N ILE A 84 4.24 0.74 5.61
CA ILE A 84 4.25 -0.65 5.13
C ILE A 84 3.13 -1.46 5.78
N VAL A 85 2.97 -1.37 7.10
CA VAL A 85 1.92 -2.09 7.83
C VAL A 85 0.54 -1.67 7.35
N ASN A 86 0.27 -0.37 7.25
CA ASN A 86 -1.00 0.18 6.76
C ASN A 86 -1.35 -0.35 5.37
N MET A 87 -0.35 -0.47 4.51
CA MET A 87 -0.55 -0.91 3.14
C MET A 87 -0.75 -2.43 2.99
N ILE A 88 -0.17 -3.25 3.87
CA ILE A 88 -0.21 -4.72 3.75
C ILE A 88 -1.28 -5.37 4.62
N PHE A 89 -1.62 -4.77 5.77
CA PHE A 89 -2.44 -5.40 6.80
C PHE A 89 -3.80 -5.88 6.26
N TRP A 90 -4.60 -4.99 5.69
CA TRP A 90 -5.92 -5.34 5.18
C TRP A 90 -5.91 -6.28 3.97
N PRO A 91 -5.03 -6.08 2.96
CA PRO A 91 -4.82 -7.07 1.91
C PRO A 91 -4.50 -8.47 2.43
N TYR A 92 -3.66 -8.57 3.47
CA TYR A 92 -3.34 -9.85 4.09
C TYR A 92 -4.55 -10.47 4.78
N VAL A 93 -5.31 -9.70 5.56
CA VAL A 93 -6.54 -10.18 6.21
C VAL A 93 -7.53 -10.71 5.17
N ILE A 94 -7.78 -9.99 4.08
CA ILE A 94 -8.68 -10.41 3.00
C ILE A 94 -8.19 -11.68 2.33
N TRP A 95 -6.91 -11.74 1.98
CA TRP A 95 -6.29 -12.92 1.39
C TRP A 95 -6.40 -14.14 2.33
N ALA A 96 -6.13 -13.97 3.63
CA ALA A 96 -6.21 -15.03 4.63
C ALA A 96 -7.64 -15.54 4.77
N MET A 97 -8.63 -14.64 4.88
CA MET A 97 -10.05 -15.01 4.93
C MET A 97 -10.47 -15.83 3.70
N ALA A 98 -10.04 -15.41 2.50
CA ALA A 98 -10.33 -16.11 1.25
C ALA A 98 -9.59 -17.45 1.13
N ARG A 99 -8.36 -17.54 1.63
CA ARG A 99 -7.52 -18.75 1.56
C ARG A 99 -8.01 -19.83 2.53
N PHE A 100 -8.33 -19.46 3.76
CA PHE A 100 -8.79 -20.38 4.80
C PHE A 100 -10.30 -20.64 4.78
N ARG A 101 -11.04 -20.03 3.84
CA ARG A 101 -12.51 -20.14 3.73
C ARG A 101 -13.18 -19.84 5.08
N VAL A 102 -12.77 -18.75 5.72
CA VAL A 102 -13.37 -18.30 7.00
C VAL A 102 -14.86 -18.00 6.81
N TRP A 103 -15.27 -17.61 5.60
CA TRP A 103 -16.67 -17.56 5.20
C TRP A 103 -17.11 -18.91 4.61
N LYS A 104 -17.74 -19.73 5.45
CA LYS A 104 -18.74 -20.70 5.00
C LYS A 104 -20.10 -19.99 5.04
N GLY A 105 -20.53 -19.47 3.90
CA GLY A 105 -21.95 -19.25 3.60
C GLY A 105 -22.51 -20.51 2.99
#